data_AF-A0A924UKF8-F1
#
_entry.id   AF-A0A924UKF8-F1
#
_cell.length_a   1.000
_cell.length_b   1.000
_cell.length_c   1.000
_cell.angle_alpha   90.00
_cell.angle_beta   90.00
_cell.angle_gamma   90.00
#
_symmetry.space_group_name_H-M   'P 1'
#
loop_
_entity.id
_entity.type
_entity.pdbx_description
1 polymer ?
#
loop_
_entity_poly.entity_id
_entity_poly.type
_entity_poly.pdbx_seq_one_letter_code
_entity_poly.pdbx_strand_id
1 'polypeptide(L)'
;MKNEYDNYRNLTDAAEKAMESKTFCLAKWYHANIYFQTGETHSCYHPAPHKIDIEAIKSNPSAIHNTAFKKEERRQMLTNERPSGCQYCWNIEDLNKTLISDRQIRTGSLYKPERIDEIKSKPKDFNSALDYVELSFSNLCQFKCGYCHPKASSTYLNEIKKFGPYDQVKNHRCDIDYFEVYQEEHNPFIEAWWKWWPELSKTLKILRITGGEPLLQKSTYKMLDYLNLHPAETLELNVNSNLGARSEIILKFTECINNLILNKKIKSFKLFTSVDTWGPQAEYIRTGLNLKSFEENLFLFLDRTQQPLTIMITFNIFSVVNFSLLLKKILEWRSIYSENLYSEHKHRIRFDISYLKEPLQYDINLLPKDEFMRYMDDHLLFIKKNLDDSRTDRFSFMEYQRFLRIYEYMQTTVYSDDKLNEGRKDFYNFFSELDRRRDCNLVKTFPEMKDFFNMCKETALNS
;
A
#
# COMPACT_ATOMS: atom_id res chain seq x y z
N MET A 1 -19.00 -13.73 -7.46
CA MET A 1 -18.34 -12.44 -7.79
C MET A 1 -19.28 -11.39 -8.34
N LYS A 2 -20.13 -11.64 -9.37
CA LYS A 2 -21.20 -10.70 -9.77
C LYS A 2 -21.97 -10.20 -8.54
N ASN A 3 -22.37 -11.15 -7.68
CA ASN A 3 -23.10 -10.89 -6.45
C ASN A 3 -22.40 -9.97 -5.41
N GLU A 4 -21.07 -9.88 -5.35
CA GLU A 4 -20.39 -9.04 -4.33
C GLU A 4 -20.21 -7.60 -4.81
N TYR A 5 -19.79 -7.43 -6.06
CA TYR A 5 -19.70 -6.13 -6.71
C TYR A 5 -21.09 -5.49 -6.87
N ASP A 6 -22.08 -6.27 -7.30
CA ASP A 6 -23.48 -5.83 -7.35
C ASP A 6 -23.97 -5.45 -5.95
N ASN A 7 -23.58 -6.18 -4.90
CA ASN A 7 -23.89 -5.80 -3.52
C ASN A 7 -23.24 -4.47 -3.11
N TYR A 8 -21.95 -4.25 -3.39
CA TYR A 8 -21.30 -2.97 -3.08
C TYR A 8 -21.96 -1.79 -3.81
N ARG A 9 -22.35 -1.99 -5.07
CA ARG A 9 -23.11 -1.00 -5.83
C ARG A 9 -24.46 -0.73 -5.18
N ASN A 10 -25.25 -1.76 -4.89
CA ASN A 10 -26.56 -1.61 -4.26
C ASN A 10 -26.48 -0.88 -2.91
N LEU A 11 -25.47 -1.18 -2.10
CA LEU A 11 -25.24 -0.51 -0.81
C LEU A 11 -24.78 0.94 -0.98
N THR A 12 -24.02 1.23 -2.04
CA THR A 12 -23.67 2.62 -2.39
C THR A 12 -24.90 3.38 -2.85
N ASP A 13 -25.71 2.80 -3.74
CA ASP A 13 -26.97 3.41 -4.21
C ASP A 13 -27.93 3.65 -3.03
N ALA A 14 -27.96 2.75 -2.05
CA ALA A 14 -28.70 2.95 -0.80
C ALA A 14 -28.16 4.12 0.02
N ALA A 15 -26.83 4.25 0.15
CA ALA A 15 -26.19 5.38 0.82
C ALA A 15 -26.48 6.71 0.13
N GLU A 16 -26.33 6.77 -1.20
CA GLU A 16 -26.56 7.96 -2.00
C GLU A 16 -28.03 8.38 -1.96
N LYS A 17 -28.95 7.41 -2.07
CA LYS A 17 -30.40 7.65 -1.95
C LYS A 17 -30.73 8.16 -0.56
N ALA A 18 -30.21 7.52 0.49
CA ALA A 18 -30.48 7.96 1.84
C ALA A 18 -29.93 9.36 2.09
N MET A 19 -28.73 9.69 1.60
CA MET A 19 -28.11 11.00 1.75
C MET A 19 -28.63 12.08 0.79
N GLU A 20 -29.48 11.73 -0.16
CA GLU A 20 -29.91 12.62 -1.25
C GLU A 20 -28.72 13.23 -2.03
N SER A 21 -27.62 12.46 -2.16
CA SER A 21 -26.40 12.88 -2.86
C SER A 21 -25.76 11.76 -3.66
N LYS A 22 -25.57 12.01 -4.96
CA LYS A 22 -24.90 11.12 -5.94
C LYS A 22 -23.37 11.15 -5.84
N THR A 23 -22.82 12.00 -4.98
CA THR A 23 -21.37 12.19 -4.82
C THR A 23 -20.87 11.67 -3.47
N PHE A 24 -21.78 11.19 -2.62
CA PHE A 24 -21.50 10.77 -1.27
C PHE A 24 -20.50 9.61 -1.21
N CYS A 25 -19.57 9.66 -0.27
CA CYS A 25 -18.60 8.59 -0.04
C CYS A 25 -18.26 8.45 1.45
N LEU A 26 -18.59 7.31 2.05
CA LEU A 26 -18.36 7.06 3.48
C LEU A 26 -16.86 7.07 3.87
N ALA A 27 -15.95 6.83 2.92
CA ALA A 27 -14.52 6.90 3.20
C ALA A 27 -14.06 8.30 3.63
N LYS A 28 -14.72 9.38 3.16
CA LYS A 28 -14.38 10.76 3.59
C LYS A 28 -14.64 11.01 5.09
N TRP A 29 -15.53 10.24 5.70
CA TRP A 29 -15.87 10.34 7.12
C TRP A 29 -15.07 9.35 7.97
N TYR A 30 -15.01 8.08 7.58
CA TYR A 30 -14.58 7.01 8.47
C TYR A 30 -13.18 6.42 8.20
N HIS A 31 -12.45 6.94 7.21
CA HIS A 31 -11.11 6.49 6.85
C HIS A 31 -10.12 7.67 6.87
N ALA A 32 -8.94 7.48 7.45
CA ALA A 32 -7.80 8.36 7.25
C ALA A 32 -6.50 7.60 6.97
N ASN A 33 -5.70 8.16 6.07
CA ASN A 33 -4.28 7.85 5.90
C ASN A 33 -3.49 9.04 6.46
N ILE A 34 -2.48 8.79 7.29
CA ILE A 34 -1.74 9.82 8.03
C ILE A 34 -0.23 9.57 7.92
N TYR A 35 0.51 10.59 7.50
CA TYR A 35 1.97 10.56 7.40
C TYR A 35 2.56 11.56 8.38
N PHE A 36 2.87 11.12 9.60
CA PHE A 36 3.36 12.02 10.65
C PHE A 36 4.73 12.60 10.31
N GLN A 37 5.55 11.88 9.56
CA GLN A 37 6.87 12.34 9.14
C GLN A 37 6.81 13.54 8.17
N THR A 38 5.71 13.72 7.42
CA THR A 38 5.54 14.86 6.50
C THR A 38 4.43 15.82 6.93
N GLY A 39 3.71 15.51 8.02
CA GLY A 39 2.55 16.27 8.48
C GLY A 39 1.41 16.24 7.47
N GLU A 40 1.19 15.12 6.79
CA GLU A 40 0.22 15.00 5.70
C GLU A 40 -0.91 14.01 6.04
N THR A 41 -2.11 14.24 5.51
CA THR A 41 -3.24 13.34 5.64
C THR A 41 -4.12 13.33 4.41
N HIS A 42 -4.91 12.27 4.24
CA HIS A 42 -5.97 12.14 3.24
C HIS A 42 -6.99 11.09 3.69
N SER A 43 -8.16 11.03 3.04
CA SER A 43 -9.26 10.16 3.51
C SER A 43 -9.24 8.74 2.93
N CYS A 44 -8.70 8.55 1.73
CA CYS A 44 -8.47 7.25 1.10
C CYS A 44 -7.20 7.35 0.28
N TYR A 45 -6.75 6.29 -0.39
CA TYR A 45 -5.43 6.24 -1.03
C TYR A 45 -5.33 6.93 -2.41
N HIS A 46 -6.42 7.50 -2.94
CA HIS A 46 -6.46 8.13 -4.27
C HIS A 46 -6.22 9.65 -4.26
N PRO A 47 -6.82 10.44 -3.35
CA PRO A 47 -6.52 11.86 -3.25
C PRO A 47 -5.05 12.11 -2.92
N ALA A 48 -4.50 13.19 -3.48
CA ALA A 48 -3.21 13.67 -3.04
C ALA A 48 -3.26 14.02 -1.54
N PRO A 49 -2.24 13.64 -0.75
CA PRO A 49 -2.15 14.05 0.65
C PRO A 49 -2.05 15.58 0.78
N HIS A 50 -2.75 16.17 1.75
CA HIS A 50 -2.64 17.58 2.09
C HIS A 50 -2.03 17.77 3.49
N LYS A 51 -1.50 18.98 3.75
CA LYS A 51 -0.88 19.32 5.04
C LYS A 51 -1.92 19.41 6.16
N ILE A 52 -1.55 18.87 7.32
CA ILE A 52 -2.26 19.08 8.59
C ILE A 52 -1.84 20.44 9.15
N ASP A 53 -2.80 21.25 9.57
CA ASP A 53 -2.55 22.54 10.22
C ASP A 53 -2.03 22.33 11.65
N ILE A 54 -0.80 22.77 11.91
CA ILE A 54 -0.12 22.64 13.20
C ILE A 54 -0.82 23.48 14.28
N GLU A 55 -1.34 24.66 13.95
CA GLU A 55 -2.03 25.49 14.94
C GLU A 55 -3.38 24.88 15.33
N ALA A 56 -4.09 24.30 14.35
CA ALA A 56 -5.37 23.62 14.60
C ALA A 56 -5.23 22.42 15.55
N ILE A 57 -4.16 21.62 15.42
CA ILE A 57 -3.97 20.42 16.27
C ILE A 57 -3.54 20.73 17.71
N LYS A 58 -3.06 21.95 17.99
CA LYS A 58 -2.70 22.37 19.37
C LYS A 58 -3.93 22.45 20.27
N SER A 59 -5.04 22.96 19.74
CA SER A 59 -6.31 23.11 20.46
C SER A 59 -7.31 21.99 20.16
N ASN A 60 -7.25 21.39 18.97
CA ASN A 60 -8.11 20.28 18.55
C ASN A 60 -7.27 19.12 17.97
N PRO A 61 -6.82 18.16 18.79
CA PRO A 61 -6.05 17.01 18.33
C PRO A 61 -6.72 16.21 17.19
N SER A 62 -8.05 16.17 17.14
CA SER A 62 -8.79 15.48 16.07
C SER A 62 -8.70 16.18 14.70
N ALA A 63 -8.16 17.40 14.64
CA ALA A 63 -7.90 18.12 13.38
C ALA A 63 -6.89 17.39 12.48
N ILE A 64 -6.17 16.37 13.00
CA ILE A 64 -5.41 15.41 12.17
C ILE A 64 -6.30 14.79 11.09
N HIS A 65 -7.56 14.45 11.40
CA HIS A 65 -8.52 13.95 10.42
C HIS A 65 -9.56 14.99 10.04
N ASN A 66 -10.00 15.79 10.99
CA ASN A 66 -11.05 16.79 10.81
C ASN A 66 -10.48 18.14 10.35
N THR A 67 -9.52 18.12 9.42
CA THR A 67 -8.94 19.31 8.78
C THR A 67 -10.02 20.12 8.06
N ALA A 68 -9.84 21.44 7.96
CA ALA A 68 -10.71 22.31 7.17
C ALA A 68 -10.88 21.80 5.72
N PHE A 69 -9.78 21.35 5.10
CA PHE A 69 -9.79 20.76 3.75
C PHE A 69 -10.75 19.56 3.62
N LYS A 70 -10.62 18.56 4.49
CA LYS A 70 -11.52 17.38 4.48
C LYS A 70 -12.97 17.74 4.80
N LYS A 71 -13.21 18.72 5.68
CA LYS A 71 -14.57 19.21 5.97
C LYS A 71 -15.20 19.88 4.75
N GLU A 72 -14.42 20.63 3.99
CA GLU A 72 -14.90 21.22 2.73
C GLU A 72 -15.23 20.16 1.68
N GLU A 73 -14.39 19.13 1.52
CA GLU A 73 -14.71 18.00 0.62
C GLU A 73 -15.99 17.26 1.05
N ARG A 74 -16.22 17.11 2.37
CA ARG A 74 -17.47 16.54 2.89
C ARG A 74 -18.66 17.44 2.55
N ARG A 75 -18.53 18.77 2.71
CA ARG A 75 -19.57 19.74 2.32
C ARG A 75 -19.93 19.58 0.84
N GLN A 76 -18.92 19.57 -0.04
CA GLN A 76 -19.09 19.36 -1.48
C GLN A 76 -19.88 18.06 -1.75
N MET A 77 -19.48 16.95 -1.13
CA MET A 77 -20.19 15.68 -1.29
C MET A 77 -21.62 15.70 -0.74
N LEU A 78 -21.92 16.51 0.28
CA LEU A 78 -23.28 16.68 0.79
C LEU A 78 -24.14 17.59 -0.11
N THR A 79 -23.53 18.38 -0.99
CA THR A 79 -24.20 19.30 -1.92
C THR A 79 -24.17 18.85 -3.38
N ASN A 80 -23.91 17.55 -3.63
CA ASN A 80 -23.78 16.96 -4.98
C ASN A 80 -22.64 17.54 -5.83
N GLU A 81 -21.65 18.18 -5.20
CA GLU A 81 -20.42 18.60 -5.86
C GLU A 81 -19.38 17.47 -5.82
N ARG A 82 -18.56 17.34 -6.87
CA ARG A 82 -17.48 16.35 -6.96
C ARG A 82 -16.16 16.96 -6.49
N PRO A 83 -15.60 16.56 -5.33
CA PRO A 83 -14.28 17.02 -4.92
C PRO A 83 -13.21 16.66 -5.95
N SER A 84 -12.34 17.62 -6.29
CA SER A 84 -11.29 17.45 -7.29
C SER A 84 -10.29 16.36 -6.91
N GLY A 85 -10.01 16.18 -5.62
CA GLY A 85 -9.12 15.11 -5.11
C GLY A 85 -9.62 13.69 -5.39
N CYS A 86 -10.90 13.51 -5.76
CA CYS A 86 -11.49 12.20 -6.03
C CYS A 86 -11.54 11.84 -7.53
N GLN A 87 -10.79 12.55 -8.39
CA GLN A 87 -10.88 12.44 -9.85
C GLN A 87 -10.68 11.01 -10.38
N TYR A 88 -9.85 10.19 -9.73
CA TYR A 88 -9.69 8.79 -10.11
C TYR A 88 -11.05 8.05 -10.12
N CYS A 89 -11.86 8.21 -9.09
CA CYS A 89 -13.18 7.56 -9.01
C CYS A 89 -14.16 8.17 -10.01
N TRP A 90 -14.13 9.50 -10.19
CA TRP A 90 -14.98 10.19 -11.17
C TRP A 90 -14.71 9.72 -12.59
N ASN A 91 -13.44 9.55 -12.96
CA ASN A 91 -13.05 9.04 -14.28
C ASN A 91 -13.63 7.64 -14.56
N ILE A 92 -13.61 6.74 -13.56
CA ILE A 92 -14.18 5.40 -13.71
C ILE A 92 -15.70 5.46 -13.90
N GLU A 93 -16.39 6.27 -13.10
CA GLU A 93 -17.85 6.42 -13.15
C GLU A 93 -18.35 7.10 -14.43
N ASP A 94 -17.60 8.08 -14.93
CA ASP A 94 -17.93 8.79 -16.17
C ASP A 94 -17.61 7.96 -17.41
N LEU A 95 -16.65 7.04 -17.34
CA LEU A 95 -16.27 6.16 -18.45
C LEU A 95 -17.39 5.17 -18.80
N ASN A 96 -17.95 4.50 -17.80
CA ASN A 96 -19.03 3.54 -18.01
C ASN A 96 -19.82 3.29 -16.72
N LYS A 97 -21.13 3.53 -16.77
CA LYS A 97 -22.07 3.36 -15.64
C LYS A 97 -22.22 1.93 -15.12
N THR A 98 -21.65 0.93 -15.79
CA THR A 98 -21.58 -0.46 -15.29
C THR A 98 -20.32 -0.75 -14.49
N LEU A 99 -19.28 0.09 -14.60
CA LEU A 99 -18.08 -0.02 -13.80
C LEU A 99 -18.34 0.45 -12.37
N ILE A 100 -17.61 -0.12 -11.42
CA ILE A 100 -17.71 0.22 -10.01
C ILE A 100 -16.39 0.85 -9.59
N SER A 101 -16.44 2.09 -9.11
CA SER A 101 -15.27 2.81 -8.63
C SER A 101 -14.87 2.38 -7.22
N ASP A 102 -13.64 2.71 -6.82
CA ASP A 102 -13.19 2.43 -5.46
C ASP A 102 -13.98 3.19 -4.40
N ARG A 103 -14.52 4.39 -4.70
CA ARG A 103 -15.41 5.07 -3.74
C ARG A 103 -16.70 4.29 -3.52
N GLN A 104 -17.22 3.60 -4.53
CA GLN A 104 -18.43 2.78 -4.40
C GLN A 104 -18.11 1.51 -3.60
N ILE A 105 -16.98 0.84 -3.89
CA ILE A 105 -16.52 -0.31 -3.09
C ILE A 105 -16.33 0.09 -1.62
N ARG A 106 -15.68 1.23 -1.36
CA ARG A 106 -15.46 1.74 0.00
C ARG A 106 -16.75 2.17 0.68
N THR A 107 -17.71 2.75 -0.06
CA THR A 107 -19.00 3.14 0.52
C THR A 107 -19.83 1.91 0.84
N GLY A 108 -19.98 0.96 -0.09
CA GLY A 108 -20.69 -0.28 0.15
C GLY A 108 -20.11 -1.09 1.32
N SER A 109 -18.78 -1.19 1.44
CA SER A 109 -18.14 -1.89 2.57
C SER A 109 -18.25 -1.16 3.92
N LEU A 110 -18.53 0.14 3.92
CA LEU A 110 -18.73 0.95 5.12
C LEU A 110 -20.22 1.23 5.40
N TYR A 111 -21.14 0.80 4.54
CA TYR A 111 -22.54 1.18 4.67
C TYR A 111 -23.17 0.57 5.92
N LYS A 112 -23.78 1.43 6.73
CA LYS A 112 -24.60 1.10 7.89
C LYS A 112 -25.67 2.18 8.04
N PRO A 113 -26.96 1.84 8.18
CA PRO A 113 -28.01 2.84 8.37
C PRO A 113 -27.70 3.84 9.50
N GLU A 114 -27.11 3.36 10.59
CA GLU A 114 -26.78 4.19 11.76
C GLU A 114 -25.71 5.26 11.44
N ARG A 115 -24.78 4.97 10.52
CA ARG A 115 -23.77 5.95 10.07
C ARG A 115 -24.39 7.05 9.21
N ILE A 116 -25.43 6.72 8.45
CA ILE A 116 -26.18 7.70 7.65
C ILE A 116 -26.97 8.62 8.60
N ASP A 117 -27.66 8.04 9.58
CA ASP A 117 -28.45 8.77 10.57
C ASP A 117 -27.56 9.70 11.41
N GLU A 118 -26.36 9.24 11.80
CA GLU A 118 -25.37 10.09 12.48
C GLU A 118 -24.97 11.30 11.64
N ILE A 119 -24.61 11.09 10.36
CA ILE A 119 -24.15 12.18 9.49
C ILE A 119 -25.28 13.19 9.24
N LYS A 120 -26.53 12.73 9.09
CA LYS A 120 -27.69 13.61 8.90
C LYS A 120 -28.06 14.41 10.14
N SER A 121 -27.92 13.82 11.31
CA SER A 121 -28.34 14.45 12.57
C SER A 121 -27.33 15.48 13.10
N LYS A 122 -26.09 15.49 12.61
CA LYS A 122 -25.03 16.41 13.05
C LYS A 122 -24.89 17.64 12.14
N PRO A 123 -24.34 18.76 12.66
CA PRO A 123 -23.97 19.90 11.82
C PRO A 123 -23.04 19.49 10.68
N LYS A 124 -23.14 20.11 9.50
CA LYS A 124 -22.39 19.69 8.30
C LYS A 124 -20.87 19.66 8.48
N ASP A 125 -20.34 20.47 9.39
CA ASP A 125 -18.92 20.63 9.68
C ASP A 125 -18.45 19.89 10.95
N PHE A 126 -19.26 18.96 11.47
CA PHE A 126 -18.91 18.21 12.67
C PHE A 126 -17.60 17.41 12.54
N ASN A 127 -16.97 17.15 13.67
CA ASN A 127 -15.81 16.26 13.74
C ASN A 127 -16.29 14.81 13.69
N SER A 128 -16.02 14.14 12.57
CA SER A 128 -16.36 12.73 12.36
C SER A 128 -15.38 11.82 13.10
N ALA A 129 -15.91 10.75 13.69
CA ALA A 129 -15.12 9.69 14.30
C ALA A 129 -14.55 8.76 13.22
N LEU A 130 -13.33 8.26 13.45
CA LEU A 130 -12.66 7.33 12.53
C LEU A 130 -12.88 5.88 12.97
N ASP A 131 -13.00 5.03 11.96
CA ASP A 131 -13.11 3.58 12.13
C ASP A 131 -11.92 2.84 11.51
N TYR A 132 -11.30 3.42 10.49
CA TYR A 132 -10.07 2.92 9.86
C TYR A 132 -9.01 4.02 9.85
N VAL A 133 -7.85 3.73 10.44
CA VAL A 133 -6.65 4.57 10.35
C VAL A 133 -5.52 3.75 9.78
N GLU A 134 -4.89 4.24 8.71
CA GLU A 134 -3.56 3.82 8.29
C GLU A 134 -2.58 4.97 8.58
N LEU A 135 -1.49 4.67 9.28
CA LEU A 135 -0.54 5.69 9.71
C LEU A 135 0.92 5.28 9.50
N SER A 136 1.75 6.30 9.35
CA SER A 136 3.20 6.24 9.30
C SER A 136 3.76 7.17 10.36
N PHE A 137 4.46 6.63 11.36
CA PHE A 137 5.08 7.45 12.41
C PHE A 137 6.35 8.14 11.92
N SER A 138 7.15 7.46 11.10
CA SER A 138 8.44 7.96 10.61
C SER A 138 8.71 7.51 9.18
N ASN A 139 9.66 8.17 8.50
CA ASN A 139 10.26 7.61 7.28
C ASN A 139 11.42 6.64 7.58
N LEU A 140 11.75 6.35 8.85
CA LEU A 140 12.85 5.47 9.23
C LEU A 140 12.69 4.12 8.56
N CYS A 141 13.56 3.81 7.60
CA CYS A 141 13.58 2.58 6.83
C CYS A 141 15.00 2.26 6.39
N GLN A 142 15.37 0.98 6.49
CA GLN A 142 16.67 0.46 6.10
C GLN A 142 16.78 0.11 4.61
N PHE A 143 15.66 0.15 3.86
CA PHE A 143 15.64 -0.10 2.42
C PHE A 143 15.51 1.19 1.61
N LYS A 144 15.94 1.15 0.36
CA LYS A 144 15.74 2.22 -0.63
C LYS A 144 15.18 1.64 -1.94
N CYS A 145 14.03 0.96 -1.86
CA CYS A 145 13.38 0.37 -3.04
C CYS A 145 13.23 1.42 -4.15
N GLY A 146 13.55 1.09 -5.39
CA GLY A 146 13.74 2.12 -6.42
C GLY A 146 12.47 2.92 -6.77
N TYR A 147 11.30 2.27 -6.74
CA TYR A 147 10.00 2.94 -6.92
C TYR A 147 9.47 3.65 -5.66
N CYS A 148 10.18 3.57 -4.53
CA CYS A 148 9.80 4.26 -3.29
C CYS A 148 10.20 5.75 -3.34
N HIS A 149 9.96 6.50 -2.28
CA HIS A 149 10.23 7.95 -2.22
C HIS A 149 10.99 8.32 -0.92
N PRO A 150 11.85 9.36 -0.93
CA PRO A 150 12.53 9.89 0.27
C PRO A 150 11.60 10.21 1.47
N LYS A 151 10.34 10.57 1.21
CA LYS A 151 9.29 10.76 2.24
C LYS A 151 8.95 9.48 3.02
N ALA A 152 9.26 8.32 2.47
CA ALA A 152 8.91 7.01 3.03
C ALA A 152 10.14 6.16 3.40
N SER A 153 11.36 6.61 3.08
CA SER A 153 12.59 5.94 3.50
C SER A 153 13.71 6.93 3.84
N SER A 154 14.21 6.85 5.07
CA SER A 154 15.38 7.59 5.54
C SER A 154 16.66 7.20 4.79
N THR A 155 16.81 5.92 4.42
CA THR A 155 17.95 5.45 3.63
C THR A 155 17.92 6.03 2.22
N TYR A 156 16.72 6.13 1.61
CA TYR A 156 16.57 6.77 0.31
C TYR A 156 16.77 8.29 0.39
N LEU A 157 16.22 8.94 1.43
CA LEU A 157 16.48 10.36 1.69
C LEU A 157 17.98 10.67 1.79
N ASN A 158 18.75 9.83 2.49
CA ASN A 158 20.20 10.00 2.60
C ASN A 158 20.93 9.80 1.25
N GLU A 159 20.44 8.91 0.39
CA GLU A 159 20.95 8.76 -0.97
C GLU A 159 20.75 10.05 -1.79
N ILE A 160 19.56 10.64 -1.73
CA ILE A 160 19.29 11.90 -2.45
C ILE A 160 20.11 13.06 -1.87
N LYS A 161 20.27 13.15 -0.54
CA LYS A 161 21.16 14.16 0.06
C LYS A 161 22.62 14.03 -0.40
N LYS A 162 23.08 12.82 -0.69
CA LYS A 162 24.46 12.54 -1.11
C LYS A 162 24.70 12.81 -2.59
N PHE A 163 23.75 12.44 -3.46
CA PHE A 163 23.94 12.43 -4.91
C PHE A 163 23.06 13.43 -5.67
N GLY A 164 22.15 14.13 -4.99
CA GLY A 164 21.14 14.95 -5.61
C GLY A 164 19.93 14.16 -6.11
N PRO A 165 18.88 14.84 -6.63
CA PRO A 165 17.74 14.20 -7.27
C PRO A 165 18.15 13.40 -8.53
N TYR A 166 17.25 12.58 -9.05
CA TYR A 166 17.36 12.01 -10.40
C TYR A 166 16.89 13.08 -11.40
N ASP A 167 17.75 14.05 -11.72
CA ASP A 167 17.39 15.23 -12.51
C ASP A 167 17.18 14.96 -14.01
N GLN A 168 17.59 13.78 -14.49
CA GLN A 168 17.42 13.32 -15.88
C GLN A 168 16.12 12.56 -16.16
N VAL A 169 15.19 12.49 -15.20
CA VAL A 169 13.87 11.89 -15.40
C VAL A 169 12.78 12.94 -15.23
N LYS A 170 11.66 12.77 -15.93
CA LYS A 170 10.51 13.65 -15.78
C LYS A 170 9.68 13.25 -14.56
N ASN A 171 9.40 11.96 -14.43
CA ASN A 171 8.62 11.41 -13.34
C ASN A 171 9.58 10.74 -12.33
N HIS A 172 9.38 11.00 -11.03
CA HIS A 172 10.20 10.41 -9.94
C HIS A 172 11.62 10.96 -9.76
N ARG A 173 11.83 12.25 -10.03
CA ARG A 173 13.08 12.96 -9.69
C ARG A 173 13.50 12.82 -8.22
N CYS A 174 12.55 12.54 -7.32
CA CYS A 174 12.77 12.37 -5.89
C CYS A 174 13.39 13.61 -5.24
N ASP A 175 13.02 14.82 -5.70
CA ASP A 175 13.46 16.08 -5.09
C ASP A 175 13.07 16.11 -3.60
N ILE A 176 13.90 16.75 -2.77
CA ILE A 176 13.70 16.79 -1.31
C ILE A 176 13.55 18.20 -0.75
N ASP A 177 13.72 19.23 -1.57
CA ASP A 177 13.73 20.62 -1.12
C ASP A 177 12.33 21.18 -0.80
N TYR A 178 11.28 20.48 -1.23
CA TYR A 178 9.88 20.91 -1.05
C TYR A 178 9.22 20.35 0.22
N PHE A 179 9.92 19.52 1.00
CA PHE A 179 9.37 18.95 2.23
C PHE A 179 10.43 18.77 3.31
N GLU A 180 9.97 18.80 4.56
CA GLU A 180 10.76 18.46 5.73
C GLU A 180 10.27 17.16 6.35
N VAL A 181 11.19 16.47 7.03
CA VAL A 181 10.90 15.22 7.75
C VAL A 181 10.92 15.49 9.25
N TYR A 182 9.75 15.40 9.87
CA TYR A 182 9.59 15.50 11.32
C TYR A 182 10.07 14.20 11.99
N GLN A 183 11.09 14.31 12.84
CA GLN A 183 11.59 13.20 13.66
C GLN A 183 10.65 12.90 14.81
N GLU A 184 10.54 11.63 15.22
CA GLU A 184 9.54 11.17 16.19
C GLU A 184 9.60 11.93 17.53
N GLU A 185 10.79 12.25 18.04
CA GLU A 185 11.03 12.84 19.36
C GLU A 185 10.38 14.22 19.55
N HIS A 186 10.26 15.00 18.47
CA HIS A 186 9.76 16.38 18.50
C HIS A 186 8.65 16.59 17.47
N ASN A 187 7.87 15.55 17.19
CA ASN A 187 6.84 15.59 16.16
C ASN A 187 5.50 16.09 16.75
N PRO A 188 5.04 17.32 16.41
CA PRO A 188 3.80 17.87 16.95
C PRO A 188 2.57 17.04 16.56
N PHE A 189 2.61 16.35 15.42
CA PHE A 189 1.52 15.50 14.96
C PHE A 189 1.43 14.20 15.77
N ILE A 190 2.57 13.62 16.19
CA ILE A 190 2.58 12.46 17.09
C ILE A 190 2.09 12.85 18.48
N GLU A 191 2.50 14.02 19.00
CA GLU A 191 1.97 14.53 20.26
C GLU A 191 0.44 14.72 20.22
N ALA A 192 -0.07 15.34 19.15
CA ALA A 192 -1.51 15.49 18.94
C ALA A 192 -2.21 14.12 18.80
N TRP A 193 -1.60 13.16 18.09
CA TRP A 193 -2.13 11.80 18.00
C TRP A 193 -2.35 11.16 19.37
N TRP A 194 -1.36 11.25 20.27
CA TRP A 194 -1.49 10.70 21.62
C TRP A 194 -2.51 11.43 22.49
N LYS A 195 -2.70 12.75 22.30
CA LYS A 195 -3.78 13.51 22.95
C LYS A 195 -5.16 13.11 22.41
N TRP A 196 -5.26 12.75 21.13
CA TRP A 196 -6.50 12.34 20.49
C TRP A 196 -6.89 10.88 20.79
N TRP A 197 -5.88 10.02 20.99
CA TRP A 197 -6.05 8.57 21.12
C TRP A 197 -7.15 8.12 22.08
N PRO A 198 -7.30 8.68 23.31
CA PRO A 198 -8.35 8.24 24.24
C PRO A 198 -9.78 8.34 23.69
N GLU A 199 -10.06 9.33 22.84
CA GLU A 199 -11.35 9.47 22.17
C GLU A 199 -11.43 8.60 20.92
N LEU A 200 -10.36 8.59 20.11
CA LEU A 200 -10.30 7.80 18.88
C LEU A 200 -10.43 6.29 19.14
N SER A 201 -9.79 5.77 20.18
CA SER A 201 -9.77 4.33 20.49
C SER A 201 -11.16 3.76 20.81
N LYS A 202 -12.14 4.62 21.15
CA LYS A 202 -13.52 4.21 21.40
C LYS A 202 -14.26 3.80 20.12
N THR A 203 -13.91 4.41 18.98
CA THR A 203 -14.58 4.17 17.69
C THR A 203 -13.73 3.36 16.72
N LEU A 204 -12.39 3.48 16.82
CA LEU A 204 -11.45 2.85 15.90
C LEU A 204 -11.61 1.32 15.87
N LYS A 205 -11.78 0.77 14.66
CA LYS A 205 -11.91 -0.67 14.42
C LYS A 205 -10.71 -1.27 13.74
N ILE A 206 -10.01 -0.52 12.90
CA ILE A 206 -8.81 -0.97 12.22
C ILE A 206 -7.73 0.10 12.39
N LEU A 207 -6.62 -0.29 13.00
CA LEU A 207 -5.38 0.49 13.01
C LEU A 207 -4.34 -0.24 12.17
N ARG A 208 -3.82 0.42 11.14
CA ARG A 208 -2.74 -0.09 10.30
C ARG A 208 -1.50 0.78 10.44
N ILE A 209 -0.40 0.20 10.88
CA ILE A 209 0.89 0.87 11.02
C ILE A 209 1.76 0.46 9.83
N THR A 210 2.20 1.43 9.02
CA THR A 210 2.88 1.14 7.75
C THR A 210 4.23 1.78 7.56
N GLY A 211 4.35 3.10 7.69
CA GLY A 211 5.43 3.79 6.96
C GLY A 211 6.83 3.62 7.52
N GLY A 212 7.82 4.01 6.70
CA GLY A 212 9.18 3.57 6.87
C GLY A 212 9.26 2.04 6.91
N GLU A 213 10.04 1.53 7.85
CA GLU A 213 9.92 0.19 8.41
C GLU A 213 9.42 0.33 9.87
N PRO A 214 8.15 0.01 10.15
CA PRO A 214 7.54 0.17 11.47
C PRO A 214 8.27 -0.57 12.58
N LEU A 215 8.89 -1.71 12.29
CA LEU A 215 9.60 -2.50 13.30
C LEU A 215 10.91 -1.84 13.76
N LEU A 216 11.35 -0.75 13.11
CA LEU A 216 12.48 0.05 13.57
C LEU A 216 12.06 1.26 14.41
N GLN A 217 10.77 1.56 14.50
CA GLN A 217 10.26 2.83 15.03
C GLN A 217 9.86 2.73 16.50
N LYS A 218 10.22 3.75 17.28
CA LYS A 218 9.91 3.80 18.72
C LYS A 218 8.40 3.90 18.95
N SER A 219 7.71 4.70 18.13
CA SER A 219 6.27 4.89 18.22
C SER A 219 5.45 3.62 17.98
N THR A 220 5.95 2.70 17.14
CA THR A 220 5.32 1.39 16.95
C THR A 220 5.30 0.61 18.26
N TYR A 221 6.44 0.47 18.94
CA TYR A 221 6.50 -0.25 20.21
C TYR A 221 5.75 0.48 21.32
N LYS A 222 5.78 1.82 21.36
CA LYS A 222 4.95 2.60 22.29
C LYS A 222 3.46 2.29 22.12
N MET A 223 2.98 2.11 20.88
CA MET A 223 1.60 1.69 20.61
C MET A 223 1.33 0.26 21.09
N LEU A 224 2.23 -0.69 20.83
CA LEU A 224 2.09 -2.07 21.30
C LEU A 224 2.06 -2.15 22.84
N ASP A 225 2.96 -1.42 23.51
CA ASP A 225 3.02 -1.35 24.98
C ASP A 225 1.75 -0.69 25.55
N TYR A 226 1.26 0.37 24.91
CA TYR A 226 0.01 1.04 25.31
C TYR A 226 -1.18 0.07 25.22
N LEU A 227 -1.33 -0.66 24.11
CA LEU A 227 -2.42 -1.63 23.92
C LEU A 227 -2.37 -2.79 24.93
N ASN A 228 -1.17 -3.16 25.38
CA ASN A 228 -1.00 -4.18 26.42
C ASN A 228 -1.55 -3.72 27.78
N LEU A 229 -1.32 -2.44 28.13
CA LEU A 229 -1.79 -1.81 29.37
C LEU A 229 -3.26 -1.38 29.29
N HIS A 230 -3.71 -0.95 28.11
CA HIS A 230 -5.05 -0.43 27.85
C HIS A 230 -5.71 -1.22 26.72
N PRO A 231 -6.40 -2.34 27.05
CA PRO A 231 -7.05 -3.19 26.05
C PRO A 231 -7.99 -2.42 25.13
N ALA A 232 -7.94 -2.73 23.83
CA ALA A 232 -8.84 -2.26 22.80
C ALA A 232 -9.48 -3.47 22.10
N GLU A 233 -10.35 -4.19 22.80
CA GLU A 233 -10.81 -5.54 22.43
C GLU A 233 -11.54 -5.62 21.07
N THR A 234 -12.02 -4.49 20.54
CA THR A 234 -12.68 -4.44 19.23
C THR A 234 -11.75 -4.08 18.07
N LEU A 235 -10.48 -3.77 18.36
CA LEU A 235 -9.49 -3.29 17.40
C LEU A 235 -8.84 -4.45 16.64
N GLU A 236 -8.85 -4.38 15.31
CA GLU A 236 -7.94 -5.12 14.45
C GLU A 236 -6.65 -4.30 14.25
N LEU A 237 -5.51 -4.87 14.62
CA LEU A 237 -4.19 -4.26 14.43
C LEU A 237 -3.51 -4.86 13.20
N ASN A 238 -3.09 -4.00 12.27
CA ASN A 238 -2.39 -4.40 11.06
C ASN A 238 -1.00 -3.73 11.04
N VAL A 239 0.03 -4.47 10.64
CA VAL A 239 1.39 -3.93 10.48
C VAL A 239 1.93 -4.28 9.11
N ASN A 240 2.51 -3.31 8.39
CA ASN A 240 3.28 -3.57 7.18
C ASN A 240 4.76 -3.52 7.49
N SER A 241 5.48 -4.61 7.28
CA SER A 241 6.93 -4.68 7.48
C SER A 241 7.60 -5.30 6.28
N ASN A 242 8.74 -4.76 5.85
CA ASN A 242 9.59 -5.37 4.84
C ASN A 242 10.31 -6.65 5.33
N LEU A 243 10.16 -7.01 6.63
CA LEU A 243 10.80 -8.15 7.30
C LEU A 243 12.33 -8.20 7.17
N GLY A 244 12.97 -7.09 6.81
CA GLY A 244 14.42 -6.97 6.70
C GLY A 244 15.10 -6.47 7.97
N ALA A 245 14.39 -6.39 9.10
CA ALA A 245 14.99 -6.07 10.39
C ALA A 245 15.81 -7.27 10.92
N ARG A 246 16.70 -7.05 11.88
CA ARG A 246 17.42 -8.17 12.52
C ARG A 246 16.44 -9.11 13.22
N SER A 247 16.73 -10.41 13.23
CA SER A 247 15.80 -11.42 13.75
C SER A 247 15.43 -11.21 15.22
N GLU A 248 16.27 -10.56 16.04
CA GLU A 248 15.90 -10.22 17.43
C GLU A 248 14.76 -9.20 17.50
N ILE A 249 14.68 -8.29 16.52
CA ILE A 249 13.59 -7.31 16.41
C ILE A 249 12.29 -8.03 16.02
N ILE A 250 12.38 -8.98 15.09
CA ILE A 250 11.24 -9.82 14.68
C ILE A 250 10.77 -10.68 15.86
N LEU A 251 11.69 -11.28 16.61
CA LEU A 251 11.38 -12.06 17.80
C LEU A 251 10.63 -11.22 18.84
N LYS A 252 11.19 -10.06 19.22
CA LYS A 252 10.51 -9.11 20.14
C LYS A 252 9.12 -8.74 19.62
N PHE A 253 8.99 -8.47 18.32
CA PHE A 253 7.71 -8.14 17.72
C PHE A 253 6.70 -9.29 17.86
N THR A 254 7.09 -10.54 17.56
CA THR A 254 6.21 -11.70 17.72
C THR A 254 5.76 -11.91 19.17
N GLU A 255 6.63 -11.64 20.15
CA GLU A 255 6.29 -11.71 21.58
C GLU A 255 5.24 -10.65 21.95
N CYS A 256 5.41 -9.41 21.49
CA CYS A 256 4.41 -8.35 21.68
C CYS A 256 3.06 -8.74 21.08
N ILE A 257 3.03 -9.24 19.84
CA ILE A 257 1.79 -9.64 19.16
C ILE A 257 1.11 -10.81 19.88
N ASN A 258 1.87 -11.84 20.26
CA ASN A 258 1.32 -12.98 20.99
C ASN A 258 0.73 -12.55 22.33
N ASN A 259 1.40 -11.67 23.07
CA ASN A 259 0.86 -11.13 24.31
C ASN A 259 -0.50 -10.43 24.08
N LEU A 260 -0.58 -9.54 23.07
CA LEU A 260 -1.82 -8.85 22.75
C LEU A 260 -2.96 -9.80 22.39
N ILE A 261 -2.69 -10.86 21.61
CA ILE A 261 -3.71 -11.80 21.15
C ILE A 261 -4.11 -12.79 22.26
N LEU A 262 -3.15 -13.45 22.91
CA LEU A 262 -3.43 -14.47 23.93
C LEU A 262 -4.16 -13.89 25.14
N ASN A 263 -3.85 -12.64 25.51
CA ASN A 263 -4.52 -11.93 26.59
C ASN A 263 -5.74 -11.11 26.14
N LYS A 264 -6.25 -11.35 24.91
CA LYS A 264 -7.45 -10.71 24.34
C LYS A 264 -7.43 -9.17 24.43
N LYS A 265 -6.26 -8.56 24.29
CA LYS A 265 -6.08 -7.10 24.35
C LYS A 265 -6.58 -6.40 23.09
N ILE A 266 -6.61 -7.12 21.97
CA ILE A 266 -7.12 -6.68 20.67
C ILE A 266 -7.96 -7.80 20.05
N LYS A 267 -8.80 -7.46 19.07
CA LYS A 267 -9.67 -8.41 18.37
C LYS A 267 -8.87 -9.39 17.51
N SER A 268 -7.95 -8.87 16.71
CA SER A 268 -7.21 -9.63 15.70
C SER A 268 -5.95 -8.89 15.27
N PHE A 269 -5.01 -9.63 14.71
CA PHE A 269 -3.80 -9.06 14.12
C PHE A 269 -3.55 -9.60 12.71
N LYS A 270 -3.02 -8.77 11.80
CA LYS A 270 -2.53 -9.20 10.48
C LYS A 270 -1.19 -8.58 10.17
N LEU A 271 -0.25 -9.40 9.72
CA LEU A 271 1.02 -8.92 9.18
C LEU A 271 0.92 -8.80 7.66
N PHE A 272 1.42 -7.70 7.13
CA PHE A 272 1.67 -7.52 5.71
C PHE A 272 3.17 -7.42 5.48
N THR A 273 3.68 -8.12 4.48
CA THR A 273 5.08 -8.03 4.05
C THR A 273 5.18 -7.75 2.57
N SER A 274 6.35 -7.37 2.05
CA SER A 274 6.47 -6.94 0.66
C SER A 274 7.71 -7.50 -0.04
N VAL A 275 7.45 -8.24 -1.11
CA VAL A 275 8.46 -8.77 -2.03
C VAL A 275 7.81 -8.92 -3.42
N ASP A 276 8.46 -8.43 -4.48
CA ASP A 276 7.80 -8.18 -5.77
C ASP A 276 8.14 -9.21 -6.87
N THR A 277 9.17 -10.01 -6.61
CA THR A 277 9.68 -11.13 -7.43
C THR A 277 10.60 -11.98 -6.53
N TRP A 278 11.35 -12.94 -7.07
CA TRP A 278 12.31 -13.71 -6.28
C TRP A 278 13.68 -13.80 -6.98
N GLY A 279 14.74 -14.05 -6.20
CA GLY A 279 16.13 -14.05 -6.66
C GLY A 279 16.83 -12.68 -6.56
N PRO A 280 18.05 -12.54 -7.10
CA PRO A 280 18.80 -11.28 -7.10
C PRO A 280 18.01 -10.08 -7.65
N GLN A 281 17.05 -10.34 -8.53
CA GLN A 281 16.10 -9.38 -9.07
C GLN A 281 15.28 -8.68 -7.97
N ALA A 282 14.86 -9.41 -6.94
CA ALA A 282 14.11 -8.83 -5.82
C ALA A 282 14.97 -7.87 -5.00
N GLU A 283 16.25 -8.21 -4.79
CA GLU A 283 17.22 -7.38 -4.06
C GLU A 283 17.60 -6.12 -4.85
N TYR A 284 17.65 -6.22 -6.18
CA TYR A 284 17.83 -5.07 -7.07
C TYR A 284 16.65 -4.08 -6.95
N ILE A 285 15.41 -4.57 -7.11
CA ILE A 285 14.19 -3.75 -7.02
C ILE A 285 14.08 -3.10 -5.64
N ARG A 286 14.34 -3.89 -4.59
CA ARG A 286 14.23 -3.49 -3.18
C ARG A 286 15.61 -3.40 -2.53
N THR A 287 16.44 -2.46 -2.99
CA THR A 287 17.81 -2.31 -2.46
C THR A 287 17.84 -2.22 -0.93
N GLY A 288 18.60 -3.11 -0.31
CA GLY A 288 18.65 -3.34 1.14
C GLY A 288 18.02 -4.68 1.55
N LEU A 289 17.13 -5.24 0.73
CA LEU A 289 16.59 -6.59 0.91
C LEU A 289 17.72 -7.62 0.81
N ASN A 290 17.73 -8.54 1.77
CA ASN A 290 18.48 -9.79 1.71
C ASN A 290 17.47 -10.94 1.79
N LEU A 291 17.33 -11.71 0.71
CA LEU A 291 16.28 -12.72 0.61
C LEU A 291 16.40 -13.84 1.66
N LYS A 292 17.63 -14.22 2.01
CA LYS A 292 17.87 -15.20 3.05
C LYS A 292 17.35 -14.71 4.41
N SER A 293 17.75 -13.50 4.81
CA SER A 293 17.29 -12.91 6.08
C SER A 293 15.78 -12.67 6.09
N PHE A 294 15.22 -12.24 4.95
CA PHE A 294 13.77 -12.09 4.78
C PHE A 294 13.03 -13.41 5.00
N GLU A 295 13.50 -14.49 4.40
CA GLU A 295 12.88 -15.81 4.50
C GLU A 295 13.02 -16.39 5.92
N GLU A 296 14.20 -16.26 6.53
CA GLU A 296 14.43 -16.62 7.94
C GLU A 296 13.46 -15.88 8.88
N ASN A 297 13.27 -14.58 8.66
CA ASN A 297 12.34 -13.76 9.44
C ASN A 297 10.86 -14.08 9.16
N LEU A 298 10.52 -14.45 7.92
CA LEU A 298 9.19 -14.93 7.56
C LEU A 298 8.85 -16.23 8.28
N PHE A 299 9.76 -17.20 8.29
CA PHE A 299 9.60 -18.44 9.05
C PHE A 299 9.55 -18.18 10.55
N LEU A 300 10.43 -17.32 11.09
CA LEU A 300 10.38 -16.93 12.50
C LEU A 300 9.01 -16.38 12.90
N PHE A 301 8.40 -15.51 12.09
CA PHE A 301 7.05 -15.00 12.35
C PHE A 301 5.99 -16.12 12.30
N LEU A 302 6.07 -17.00 11.30
CA LEU A 302 5.09 -18.06 11.10
C LEU A 302 5.18 -19.18 12.14
N ASP A 303 6.38 -19.48 12.64
CA ASP A 303 6.60 -20.48 13.68
C ASP A 303 6.21 -19.97 15.07
N ARG A 304 6.39 -18.67 15.32
CA ARG A 304 6.18 -18.07 16.65
C ARG A 304 4.77 -17.55 16.86
N THR A 305 4.01 -17.27 15.80
CA THR A 305 2.64 -16.77 15.90
C THR A 305 1.67 -17.75 15.24
N GLN A 306 0.36 -17.52 15.39
CA GLN A 306 -0.69 -18.17 14.57
C GLN A 306 -1.39 -17.17 13.65
N GLN A 307 -0.79 -15.98 13.49
CA GLN A 307 -1.42 -14.85 12.82
C GLN A 307 -1.24 -14.96 11.29
N PRO A 308 -2.18 -14.39 10.51
CA PRO A 308 -2.06 -14.37 9.06
C PRO A 308 -0.98 -13.40 8.59
N LEU A 309 -0.33 -13.79 7.49
CA LEU A 309 0.66 -13.00 6.78
C LEU A 309 0.20 -12.80 5.33
N THR A 310 0.18 -11.56 4.86
CA THR A 310 -0.16 -11.22 3.47
C THR A 310 1.04 -10.59 2.78
N ILE A 311 1.50 -11.19 1.70
CA ILE A 311 2.54 -10.66 0.83
C ILE A 311 1.91 -9.63 -0.11
N MET A 312 2.26 -8.37 0.04
CA MET A 312 1.88 -7.28 -0.84
C MET A 312 2.91 -7.15 -1.95
N ILE A 313 2.45 -7.38 -3.18
CA ILE A 313 3.28 -7.42 -4.38
C ILE A 313 2.97 -6.18 -5.22
N THR A 314 3.97 -5.33 -5.39
CA THR A 314 3.93 -4.21 -6.33
C THR A 314 4.48 -4.70 -7.67
N PHE A 315 3.60 -5.26 -8.49
CA PHE A 315 3.98 -5.86 -9.77
C PHE A 315 4.41 -4.75 -10.74
N ASN A 316 5.69 -4.75 -11.09
CA ASN A 316 6.31 -3.71 -11.90
C ASN A 316 7.06 -4.33 -13.09
N ILE A 317 7.69 -3.49 -13.92
CA ILE A 317 8.41 -3.90 -15.13
C ILE A 317 9.40 -5.05 -14.90
N PHE A 318 10.07 -5.09 -13.75
CA PHE A 318 11.02 -6.15 -13.40
C PHE A 318 10.36 -7.43 -12.91
N SER A 319 9.15 -7.36 -12.36
CA SER A 319 8.38 -8.54 -11.95
C SER A 319 8.05 -9.42 -13.16
N VAL A 320 7.85 -8.83 -14.34
CA VAL A 320 7.46 -9.55 -15.58
C VAL A 320 8.37 -10.74 -15.86
N VAL A 321 9.69 -10.60 -15.72
CA VAL A 321 10.63 -11.65 -16.13
C VAL A 321 10.63 -12.87 -15.18
N ASN A 322 10.52 -12.65 -13.86
CA ASN A 322 10.84 -13.68 -12.86
C ASN A 322 9.76 -13.94 -11.79
N PHE A 323 8.54 -13.43 -12.00
CA PHE A 323 7.46 -13.59 -11.00
C PHE A 323 7.11 -15.06 -10.67
N SER A 324 7.25 -15.98 -11.63
CA SER A 324 7.01 -17.42 -11.41
C SER A 324 7.84 -18.01 -10.29
N LEU A 325 9.04 -17.46 -10.01
CA LEU A 325 9.87 -17.89 -8.89
C LEU A 325 9.23 -17.55 -7.55
N LEU A 326 8.67 -16.34 -7.41
CA LEU A 326 7.94 -15.95 -6.21
C LEU A 326 6.67 -16.77 -6.04
N LEU A 327 5.93 -17.05 -7.14
CA LEU A 327 4.76 -17.92 -7.10
C LEU A 327 5.10 -19.33 -6.59
N LYS A 328 6.23 -19.90 -7.01
CA LYS A 328 6.72 -21.20 -6.49
C LYS A 328 7.04 -21.13 -4.99
N LYS A 329 7.74 -20.09 -4.54
CA LYS A 329 8.04 -19.87 -3.11
C LYS A 329 6.78 -19.75 -2.26
N ILE A 330 5.76 -19.05 -2.75
CA ILE A 330 4.48 -18.93 -2.03
C ILE A 330 3.83 -20.31 -1.83
N LEU A 331 3.80 -21.16 -2.87
CA LEU A 331 3.26 -22.52 -2.73
C LEU A 331 4.12 -23.38 -1.80
N GLU A 332 5.44 -23.26 -1.86
CA GLU A 332 6.37 -23.93 -0.95
C GLU A 332 6.07 -23.55 0.51
N TRP A 333 6.02 -22.26 0.82
CA TRP A 333 5.71 -21.79 2.17
C TRP A 333 4.32 -22.22 2.61
N ARG A 334 3.31 -22.15 1.74
CA ARG A 334 1.97 -22.64 2.10
C ARG A 334 1.95 -24.13 2.39
N SER A 335 2.72 -24.94 1.67
CA SER A 335 2.82 -26.38 1.92
C SER A 335 3.38 -26.69 3.32
N ILE A 336 4.27 -25.85 3.84
CA ILE A 336 4.84 -26.01 5.19
C ILE A 336 3.80 -25.67 6.27
N TYR A 337 2.94 -24.68 6.03
CA TYR A 337 2.00 -24.14 7.02
C TYR A 337 0.52 -24.45 6.72
N SER A 338 0.25 -25.46 5.91
CA SER A 338 -1.10 -25.81 5.40
C SER A 338 -2.02 -26.44 6.46
N GLU A 339 -1.44 -27.14 7.45
CA GLU A 339 -2.16 -27.95 8.44
C GLU A 339 -2.52 -27.19 9.75
N ASN A 340 -2.02 -25.97 9.94
CA ASN A 340 -2.09 -25.25 11.23
C ASN A 340 -3.08 -24.05 11.25
N LEU A 341 -4.25 -24.18 10.64
CA LEU A 341 -5.22 -23.08 10.60
C LEU A 341 -6.13 -23.04 11.85
N TYR A 342 -5.84 -22.09 12.75
CA TYR A 342 -6.79 -21.59 13.76
C TYR A 342 -7.67 -20.43 13.24
N SER A 343 -7.60 -20.12 11.95
CA SER A 343 -8.26 -18.92 11.39
C SER A 343 -9.50 -19.29 10.58
N GLU A 344 -10.55 -18.48 10.69
CA GLU A 344 -11.74 -18.52 9.81
C GLU A 344 -11.40 -18.32 8.32
N HIS A 345 -10.14 -18.04 7.98
CA HIS A 345 -9.63 -17.87 6.62
C HIS A 345 -8.87 -19.11 6.14
N LYS A 346 -9.16 -19.52 4.90
CA LYS A 346 -8.53 -20.70 4.24
C LYS A 346 -7.02 -20.59 4.06
N HIS A 347 -6.43 -19.40 3.98
CA HIS A 347 -4.99 -19.20 3.75
C HIS A 347 -4.33 -18.40 4.87
N ARG A 348 -3.33 -19.01 5.53
CA ARG A 348 -2.48 -18.31 6.50
C ARG A 348 -1.52 -17.35 5.81
N ILE A 349 -0.85 -17.83 4.76
CA ILE A 349 0.01 -17.03 3.87
C ILE A 349 -0.83 -16.65 2.65
N ARG A 350 -1.05 -15.35 2.47
CA ARG A 350 -1.82 -14.77 1.36
C ARG A 350 -0.91 -13.93 0.49
N PHE A 351 -1.33 -13.61 -0.72
CA PHE A 351 -0.78 -12.45 -1.40
C PHE A 351 -1.88 -11.52 -1.94
N ASP A 352 -1.54 -10.24 -2.00
CA ASP A 352 -2.30 -9.22 -2.71
C ASP A 352 -1.37 -8.55 -3.72
N ILE A 353 -1.87 -8.29 -4.92
CA ILE A 353 -1.07 -7.86 -6.04
C ILE A 353 -1.75 -6.73 -6.80
N SER A 354 -0.97 -5.73 -7.17
CA SER A 354 -1.41 -4.60 -8.00
C SER A 354 -0.29 -4.21 -8.96
N TYR A 355 -0.66 -3.76 -10.17
CA TYR A 355 0.33 -3.24 -11.12
C TYR A 355 0.79 -1.84 -10.72
N LEU A 356 2.07 -1.57 -10.89
CA LEU A 356 2.65 -0.25 -10.70
C LEU A 356 2.56 0.53 -12.01
N LYS A 357 1.82 1.64 -11.99
CA LYS A 357 1.67 2.55 -13.13
C LYS A 357 2.62 3.74 -13.06
N GLU A 358 2.79 4.29 -11.85
CA GLU A 358 3.69 5.40 -11.59
C GLU A 358 4.73 4.99 -10.54
N PRO A 359 6.01 5.34 -10.75
CA PRO A 359 6.49 6.19 -11.83
C PRO A 359 6.65 5.43 -13.16
N LEU A 360 6.46 6.13 -14.28
CA LEU A 360 6.32 5.53 -15.63
C LEU A 360 7.43 4.53 -16.00
N GLN A 361 8.68 4.77 -15.60
CA GLN A 361 9.81 3.85 -15.82
C GLN A 361 9.68 2.49 -15.13
N TYR A 362 8.69 2.29 -14.27
CA TYR A 362 8.37 0.98 -13.68
C TYR A 362 7.13 0.32 -14.29
N ASP A 363 6.45 0.97 -15.24
CA ASP A 363 5.23 0.43 -15.86
C ASP A 363 5.57 -0.71 -16.83
N ILE A 364 4.83 -1.81 -16.71
CA ILE A 364 4.98 -3.00 -17.55
C ILE A 364 4.65 -2.73 -19.02
N ASN A 365 3.87 -1.70 -19.33
CA ASN A 365 3.50 -1.35 -20.70
C ASN A 365 4.59 -0.60 -21.48
N LEU A 366 5.76 -0.34 -20.88
CA LEU A 366 6.95 0.09 -21.64
C LEU A 366 7.61 -1.07 -22.40
N LEU A 367 7.39 -2.31 -21.96
CA LEU A 367 7.98 -3.50 -22.57
C LEU A 367 7.36 -3.81 -23.95
N PRO A 368 8.17 -4.24 -24.94
CA PRO A 368 7.68 -4.81 -26.19
C PRO A 368 6.80 -6.03 -25.92
N LYS A 369 5.52 -5.97 -26.31
CA LYS A 369 4.54 -7.02 -25.97
C LYS A 369 4.84 -8.33 -26.68
N ASP A 370 5.31 -8.26 -27.92
CA ASP A 370 5.74 -9.40 -28.74
C ASP A 370 6.86 -10.22 -28.09
N GLU A 371 7.70 -9.59 -27.27
CA GLU A 371 8.78 -10.25 -26.54
C GLU A 371 8.38 -10.68 -25.12
N PHE A 372 7.65 -9.82 -24.39
CA PHE A 372 7.45 -9.97 -22.95
C PHE A 372 6.10 -10.58 -22.53
N MET A 373 5.08 -10.62 -23.41
CA MET A 373 3.79 -11.24 -23.07
C MET A 373 3.91 -12.73 -22.75
N ARG A 374 4.87 -13.43 -23.35
CA ARG A 374 5.14 -14.86 -23.06
C ARG A 374 5.38 -15.13 -21.56
N TYR A 375 6.02 -14.20 -20.84
CA TYR A 375 6.23 -14.37 -19.40
C TYR A 375 4.90 -14.23 -18.63
N MET A 376 4.05 -13.29 -19.06
CA MET A 376 2.72 -13.10 -18.47
C MET A 376 1.83 -14.32 -18.71
N ASP A 377 1.90 -14.91 -19.91
CA ASP A 377 1.23 -16.17 -20.25
C ASP A 377 1.66 -17.30 -19.32
N ASP A 378 2.98 -17.45 -19.12
CA ASP A 378 3.55 -18.47 -18.25
C ASP A 378 3.11 -18.30 -16.78
N HIS A 379 3.12 -17.07 -16.26
CA HIS A 379 2.67 -16.78 -14.90
C HIS A 379 1.18 -17.10 -14.73
N LEU A 380 0.33 -16.65 -15.67
CA LEU A 380 -1.11 -16.89 -15.63
C LEU A 380 -1.41 -18.39 -15.72
N LEU A 381 -0.72 -19.11 -16.61
CA LEU A 381 -0.84 -20.55 -16.75
C LEU A 381 -0.38 -21.29 -15.49
N PHE A 382 0.72 -20.85 -14.87
CA PHE A 382 1.20 -21.43 -13.62
C PHE A 382 0.17 -21.26 -12.49
N ILE A 383 -0.40 -20.07 -12.32
CA ILE A 383 -1.45 -19.83 -11.33
C ILE A 383 -2.66 -20.73 -11.62
N LYS A 384 -3.11 -20.77 -12.87
CA LYS A 384 -4.26 -21.58 -13.30
C LYS A 384 -4.06 -23.08 -13.06
N LYS A 385 -2.86 -23.61 -13.32
CA LYS A 385 -2.51 -25.03 -13.08
C LYS A 385 -2.46 -25.38 -11.58
N ASN A 386 -2.27 -24.39 -10.71
CA ASN A 386 -2.16 -24.57 -9.26
C ASN A 386 -3.35 -23.94 -8.52
N LEU A 387 -4.48 -23.73 -9.20
CA LEU A 387 -5.71 -23.18 -8.63
C LEU A 387 -6.55 -24.29 -8.02
N ASP A 388 -6.88 -24.14 -6.73
CA ASP A 388 -7.82 -25.01 -6.03
C ASP A 388 -8.32 -24.30 -4.75
N ASP A 389 -9.53 -23.74 -4.80
CA ASP A 389 -10.14 -23.03 -3.65
C ASP A 389 -10.44 -23.97 -2.46
N SER A 390 -10.40 -25.29 -2.64
CA SER A 390 -10.59 -26.24 -1.54
C SER A 390 -9.31 -26.45 -0.73
N ARG A 391 -8.15 -26.09 -1.28
CA ARG A 391 -6.83 -26.35 -0.69
C ARG A 391 -6.18 -25.10 -0.10
N THR A 392 -5.53 -25.29 1.03
CA THR A 392 -4.85 -24.21 1.77
C THR A 392 -3.45 -23.92 1.22
N ASP A 393 -2.90 -24.86 0.43
CA ASP A 393 -1.59 -24.83 -0.21
C ASP A 393 -1.62 -24.55 -1.71
N ARG A 394 -2.76 -24.09 -2.22
CA ARG A 394 -2.99 -23.75 -3.63
C ARG A 394 -3.43 -22.30 -3.80
N PHE A 395 -3.46 -21.83 -5.03
CA PHE A 395 -3.98 -20.50 -5.33
C PHE A 395 -5.50 -20.48 -5.28
N SER A 396 -6.05 -19.37 -4.78
CA SER A 396 -7.48 -19.12 -4.84
C SER A 396 -7.89 -18.54 -6.21
N PHE A 397 -9.17 -18.67 -6.53
CA PHE A 397 -9.73 -18.01 -7.69
C PHE A 397 -9.62 -16.48 -7.60
N MET A 398 -9.66 -15.90 -6.39
CA MET A 398 -9.45 -14.46 -6.19
C MET A 398 -8.03 -14.01 -6.55
N GLU A 399 -7.01 -14.82 -6.22
CA GLU A 399 -5.61 -14.56 -6.59
C GLU A 399 -5.42 -14.64 -8.11
N TYR A 400 -6.04 -15.62 -8.76
CA TYR A 400 -6.07 -15.71 -10.23
C TYR A 400 -6.72 -14.47 -10.86
N GLN A 401 -7.88 -14.03 -10.35
CA GLN A 401 -8.57 -12.86 -10.87
C GLN A 401 -7.75 -11.56 -10.69
N ARG A 402 -7.04 -11.43 -9.56
CA ARG A 402 -6.15 -10.28 -9.34
C ARG A 402 -4.99 -10.26 -10.33
N PHE A 403 -4.36 -11.41 -10.60
CA PHE A 403 -3.31 -11.49 -11.61
C PHE A 403 -3.85 -11.30 -13.04
N LEU A 404 -5.04 -11.82 -13.34
CA LEU A 404 -5.69 -11.65 -14.64
C LEU A 404 -5.89 -10.16 -14.98
N ARG A 405 -6.24 -9.31 -14.00
CA ARG A 405 -6.34 -7.85 -14.22
C ARG A 405 -5.01 -7.22 -14.64
N ILE A 406 -3.89 -7.71 -14.10
CA ILE A 406 -2.54 -7.23 -14.45
C ILE A 406 -2.16 -7.72 -15.85
N TYR A 407 -2.47 -8.98 -16.13
CA TYR A 407 -2.32 -9.57 -17.46
C TYR A 407 -3.10 -8.76 -18.52
N GLU A 408 -4.38 -8.49 -18.29
CA GLU A 408 -5.24 -7.72 -19.19
C GLU A 408 -4.76 -6.27 -19.33
N TYR A 409 -4.26 -5.66 -18.24
CA TYR A 409 -3.65 -4.33 -18.27
C TYR A 409 -2.46 -4.28 -19.22
N MET A 410 -1.53 -5.24 -19.16
CA MET A 410 -0.40 -5.31 -20.08
C MET A 410 -0.84 -5.62 -21.52
N GLN A 411 -1.76 -6.58 -21.67
CA GLN A 411 -2.19 -7.04 -22.98
C GLN A 411 -2.89 -5.92 -23.78
N THR A 412 -3.79 -5.17 -23.14
CA THR A 412 -4.72 -4.26 -23.83
C THR A 412 -4.25 -2.80 -23.87
N THR A 413 -3.40 -2.37 -22.94
CA THR A 413 -3.00 -0.95 -22.86
C THR A 413 -2.01 -0.60 -23.98
N VAL A 414 -2.35 0.37 -24.82
CA VAL A 414 -1.44 0.88 -25.87
C VAL A 414 -1.09 2.32 -25.53
N TYR A 415 0.20 2.61 -25.40
CA TYR A 415 0.71 3.95 -25.19
C TYR A 415 1.03 4.63 -26.52
N SER A 416 0.86 5.95 -26.57
CA SER A 416 1.31 6.76 -27.69
C SER A 416 2.84 6.73 -27.78
N ASP A 417 3.38 6.99 -28.98
CA ASP A 417 4.83 7.05 -29.20
C ASP A 417 5.49 8.07 -28.25
N ASP A 418 4.87 9.23 -28.03
CA ASP A 418 5.37 10.23 -27.07
C ASP A 418 5.52 9.67 -25.66
N LYS A 419 4.52 8.91 -25.18
CA LYS A 419 4.54 8.33 -23.84
C LYS A 419 5.55 7.19 -23.75
N LEU A 420 5.68 6.38 -24.80
CA LEU A 420 6.71 5.33 -24.88
C LEU A 420 8.11 5.96 -24.88
N ASN A 421 8.33 7.01 -25.65
CA ASN A 421 9.61 7.71 -25.73
C ASN A 421 9.98 8.34 -24.38
N GLU A 422 9.03 9.01 -23.72
CA GLU A 422 9.23 9.53 -22.35
C GLU A 422 9.61 8.41 -21.39
N GLY A 423 8.81 7.34 -21.32
CA GLY A 423 9.05 6.24 -20.39
C GLY A 423 10.36 5.51 -20.64
N ARG A 424 10.75 5.31 -21.90
CA ARG A 424 12.03 4.67 -22.28
C ARG A 424 13.23 5.55 -21.94
N LYS A 425 13.14 6.87 -22.17
CA LYS A 425 14.15 7.84 -21.73
C LYS A 425 14.30 7.81 -20.21
N ASP A 426 13.19 7.92 -19.49
CA ASP A 426 13.18 7.88 -18.02
C ASP A 426 13.71 6.53 -17.51
N PHE A 427 13.39 5.41 -18.15
CA PHE A 427 13.92 4.09 -17.81
C PHE A 427 15.45 4.05 -17.90
N TYR A 428 16.02 4.43 -19.05
CA TYR A 428 17.47 4.40 -19.22
C TYR A 428 18.17 5.34 -18.22
N ASN A 429 17.71 6.57 -18.11
CA ASN A 429 18.32 7.58 -17.25
C ASN A 429 18.23 7.19 -15.76
N PHE A 430 17.05 6.74 -15.31
CA PHE A 430 16.84 6.34 -13.92
C PHE A 430 17.71 5.16 -13.54
N PHE A 431 17.68 4.07 -14.33
CA PHE A 431 18.38 2.84 -13.95
C PHE A 431 19.89 2.91 -14.16
N SER A 432 20.37 3.69 -15.14
CA SER A 432 21.81 3.96 -15.28
C SER A 432 22.36 4.72 -14.07
N GLU A 433 21.62 5.73 -13.60
CA GLU A 433 22.00 6.51 -12.43
C GLU A 433 21.84 5.70 -11.13
N LEU A 434 20.81 4.87 -11.03
CA LEU A 434 20.60 3.95 -9.91
C LEU A 434 21.76 2.95 -9.81
N ASP A 435 22.13 2.31 -10.92
CA ASP A 435 23.27 1.38 -11.00
C ASP A 435 24.56 2.04 -10.51
N ARG A 436 24.83 3.27 -10.99
CA ARG A 436 25.99 4.06 -10.58
C ARG A 436 25.98 4.39 -9.09
N ARG A 437 24.82 4.81 -8.54
CA ARG A 437 24.69 5.20 -7.11
C ARG A 437 24.79 4.02 -6.15
N ARG A 438 24.39 2.83 -6.60
CA ARG A 438 24.18 1.66 -5.75
C ARG A 438 25.17 0.52 -6.02
N ASP A 439 26.11 0.72 -6.94
CA ASP A 439 27.09 -0.29 -7.35
C ASP A 439 26.42 -1.62 -7.76
N CYS A 440 25.35 -1.50 -8.55
CA CYS A 440 24.63 -2.64 -9.11
C CYS A 440 24.63 -2.59 -10.64
N ASN A 441 24.03 -3.59 -11.27
CA ASN A 441 24.00 -3.70 -12.73
C ASN A 441 22.69 -4.35 -13.20
N LEU A 442 21.84 -3.56 -13.86
CA LEU A 442 20.56 -4.00 -14.39
C LEU A 442 20.72 -5.16 -15.36
N VAL A 443 21.58 -5.03 -16.38
CA VAL A 443 21.73 -6.02 -17.46
C VAL A 443 22.29 -7.35 -16.93
N LYS A 444 23.17 -7.31 -15.92
CA LYS A 444 23.66 -8.52 -15.25
C LYS A 444 22.57 -9.20 -14.43
N THR A 445 21.67 -8.42 -13.83
CA THR A 445 20.59 -8.93 -12.96
C THR A 445 19.37 -9.40 -13.75
N PHE A 446 19.09 -8.73 -14.88
CA PHE A 446 18.00 -8.97 -15.81
C PHE A 446 18.55 -9.12 -17.23
N PRO A 447 19.29 -10.20 -17.53
CA PRO A 447 19.85 -10.42 -18.86
C PRO A 447 18.78 -10.46 -19.96
N GLU A 448 17.55 -10.88 -19.62
CA GLU A 448 16.38 -10.90 -20.51
C GLU A 448 15.93 -9.50 -20.93
N MET A 449 16.31 -8.46 -20.19
CA MET A 449 15.97 -7.06 -20.50
C MET A 449 17.11 -6.32 -21.22
N LYS A 450 18.19 -7.00 -21.63
CA LYS A 450 19.36 -6.37 -22.25
C LYS A 450 18.98 -5.56 -23.50
N ASP A 451 18.22 -6.17 -24.40
CA ASP A 451 17.86 -5.53 -25.67
C ASP A 451 16.87 -4.38 -25.45
N PHE A 452 15.92 -4.55 -24.52
CA PHE A 452 15.06 -3.47 -24.05
C PHE A 452 15.85 -2.30 -23.46
N PHE A 453 16.85 -2.57 -22.62
CA PHE A 453 17.71 -1.53 -22.04
C PHE A 453 18.51 -0.78 -23.12
N ASN A 454 19.01 -1.48 -24.14
CA ASN A 454 19.70 -0.86 -25.28
C ASN A 454 18.76 0.01 -26.12
N MET A 455 17.53 -0.44 -26.39
CA MET A 455 16.51 0.37 -27.06
C MET A 455 16.18 1.64 -26.26
N CYS A 456 16.03 1.53 -24.94
CA CYS A 456 15.82 2.68 -24.06
C CYS A 456 17.01 3.66 -24.09
N LYS A 457 18.24 3.14 -24.15
CA LYS A 457 19.47 3.94 -24.33
C LYS A 457 19.45 4.72 -25.63
N GLU A 458 19.15 4.06 -26.76
CA GLU A 458 19.06 4.73 -28.06
C GLU A 458 17.99 5.83 -28.06
N THR A 459 16.84 5.54 -27.45
CA THR A 459 15.75 6.52 -27.30
C THR A 459 16.22 7.74 -26.49
N ALA A 460 16.93 7.54 -25.38
CA ALA A 460 17.43 8.62 -24.54
C ALA A 460 18.49 9.48 -25.25
N LEU A 461 19.38 8.86 -26.03
CA LEU A 461 20.48 9.56 -26.73
C LEU A 461 20.03 10.32 -27.98
N ASN A 462 18.92 9.91 -28.60
CA ASN A 462 18.37 10.54 -29.80
C ASN A 462 17.29 11.60 -29.51
N SER A 463 16.97 11.85 -28.24
CA SER A 463 15.87 12.70 -27.77
C SER A 463 16.26 14.09 -27.29
#